data_AF-A0A8T6WUK7-F1
#
_entry.id   AF-A0A8T6WUK7-F1
#
_cell.length_a   1.000
_cell.length_b   1.000
_cell.length_c   1.000
_cell.angle_alpha   90.00
_cell.angle_beta   90.00
_cell.angle_gamma   90.00
#
_symmetry.space_group_name_H-M   'P 1'
#
loop_
_entity.id
_entity.type
_entity.pdbx_description
1 polymer ?
#
loop_
_entity_poly.entity_id
_entity_poly.type
_entity_poly.pdbx_seq_one_letter_code
_entity_poly.pdbx_strand_id
1 'polypeptide(L)' 'KRRYFKDIEMPAKIDPKKAKTAYKNGVLEVTVPKTKEKKKPSGEPIKIE' A
#
# COMPACT_ATOMS: atom_id res chain seq x y z
N LYS A 1 -6.39 23.50 -23.52
CA LYS A 1 -6.47 22.14 -22.92
C LYS A 1 -5.85 22.17 -21.53
N ARG A 2 -6.59 21.78 -20.47
CA ARG A 2 -6.01 21.65 -19.12
C ARG A 2 -5.31 20.29 -19.02
N ARG A 3 -4.03 20.29 -18.66
CA ARG A 3 -3.26 19.10 -18.32
C ARG A 3 -2.97 19.21 -16.83
N TYR A 4 -3.28 18.16 -16.07
CA TYR A 4 -3.06 18.11 -14.64
C TYR A 4 -2.19 16.90 -14.32
N PHE A 5 -1.17 17.12 -13.49
CA PHE A 5 -0.25 16.12 -12.99
C PHE A 5 0.11 16.49 -11.56
N LYS A 6 0.19 15.50 -10.68
CA LYS A 6 0.55 15.70 -9.28
C LYS A 6 1.41 14.54 -8.83
N ASP A 7 2.59 14.87 -8.33
CA ASP A 7 3.44 13.94 -7.60
C ASP A 7 3.10 14.01 -6.10
N ILE A 8 3.12 12.84 -5.46
CA ILE A 8 2.83 12.68 -4.04
C ILE A 8 3.89 11.75 -3.46
N GLU A 9 4.60 12.21 -2.44
CA GLU A 9 5.51 11.37 -1.68
C GLU A 9 4.72 10.36 -0.84
N MET A 10 5.12 9.09 -0.94
CA MET A 10 4.48 8.02 -0.20
C MET A 10 5.10 7.90 1.19
N PRO A 11 4.29 7.73 2.26
CA PRO A 11 4.80 7.63 3.63
C PRO A 11 5.46 6.29 3.95
N ALA A 12 5.44 5.33 3.03
CA ALA A 12 5.97 3.98 3.23
C ALA A 12 6.39 3.34 1.90
N LYS A 13 7.16 2.25 1.98
CA LYS A 13 7.43 1.38 0.83
C LYS A 13 6.13 0.70 0.40
N ILE A 14 5.82 0.81 -0.89
CA ILE A 14 4.61 0.31 -1.52
C ILE A 14 4.93 -0.77 -2.55
N ASP A 15 3.92 -1.54 -2.95
CA ASP A 15 3.97 -2.44 -4.12
C ASP A 15 3.12 -1.84 -5.25
N PRO A 16 3.72 -1.05 -6.17
CA PRO A 16 2.98 -0.36 -7.22
C PRO A 16 2.26 -1.32 -8.17
N LYS A 17 2.77 -2.55 -8.34
CA LYS A 17 2.21 -3.54 -9.27
C LYS A 17 0.84 -4.05 -8.83
N LYS A 18 0.50 -3.88 -7.55
CA LYS A 18 -0.78 -4.29 -6.97
C LYS A 18 -1.73 -3.13 -6.72
N ALA A 19 -1.43 -1.95 -7.25
CA ALA A 19 -2.31 -0.80 -7.14
C ALA A 19 -3.68 -1.09 -7.77
N LYS A 20 -4.73 -0.56 -7.15
CA LYS A 20 -6.11 -0.58 -7.68
C LYS A 20 -6.62 0.84 -7.76
N THR A 21 -7.45 1.11 -8.77
CA THR A 21 -8.02 2.45 -9.00
C THR A 21 -9.51 2.35 -9.26
N ALA A 22 -10.27 3.32 -8.76
CA ALA A 22 -11.68 3.50 -9.08
C ALA A 22 -11.97 4.97 -9.36
N TYR A 23 -12.84 5.24 -10.33
CA TYR A 23 -13.32 6.59 -10.61
C TYR A 23 -14.84 6.61 -10.59
N LYS A 24 -15.42 7.36 -9.65
CA LYS A 24 -16.87 7.42 -9.47
C LYS A 24 -17.28 8.84 -9.09
N ASN A 25 -18.27 9.38 -9.80
CA ASN A 25 -18.87 10.69 -9.51
C ASN A 25 -17.85 11.84 -9.37
N GLY A 26 -16.80 11.85 -10.20
CA GLY A 26 -15.79 12.92 -10.17
C GLY A 26 -14.61 12.69 -9.22
N VAL A 27 -14.58 11.58 -8.48
CA VAL A 27 -13.52 11.27 -7.50
C VAL A 27 -12.68 10.09 -8.00
N LEU A 28 -11.36 10.29 -8.03
CA LEU A 28 -10.37 9.24 -8.28
C LEU A 28 -9.87 8.67 -6.95
N GLU A 29 -10.17 7.40 -6.70
CA GLU A 29 -9.64 6.63 -5.57
C GLU A 29 -8.50 5.74 -6.06
N VAL A 30 -7.34 5.84 -5.42
CA VAL A 30 -6.15 5.05 -5.73
C VAL A 30 -5.69 4.34 -4.47
N THR A 31 -5.72 3.02 -4.49
CA THR A 31 -5.36 2.18 -3.35
C THR A 31 -4.09 1.40 -3.69
N VAL A 32 -3.00 1.72 -3.00
CA VAL A 32 -1.70 1.06 -3.19
C VAL A 32 -1.31 0.32 -1.91
N PRO A 33 -1.12 -1.01 -1.97
CA PRO A 33 -0.73 -1.76 -0.79
C PRO A 33 0.72 -1.45 -0.39
N LYS A 34 0.98 -1.43 0.91
CA LYS A 34 2.34 -1.40 1.45
C LYS A 34 3.09 -2.69 1.06
N THR A 35 4.40 -2.59 0.88
CA THR A 35 5.23 -3.79 0.72
C THR A 35 5.12 -4.62 2.00
N LYS A 36 4.97 -5.95 1.87
CA LYS A 36 5.00 -6.84 3.03
C LYS A 36 6.40 -6.76 3.65
N GLU A 37 6.48 -6.34 4.90
CA GLU A 37 7.71 -6.53 5.69
C GLU A 37 8.01 -8.03 5.75
N LYS A 38 9.29 -8.41 5.64
CA LYS A 38 9.71 -9.81 5.81
C LYS A 38 9.08 -10.29 7.12
N LYS A 39 8.38 -11.42 7.08
CA LYS A 39 7.67 -12.00 8.24
C LYS A 39 8.55 -11.82 9.47
N LYS A 40 8.03 -11.14 10.51
CA LYS A 40 8.67 -11.14 11.83
C LYS A 40 9.04 -12.60 12.14
N PRO A 41 10.24 -12.89 12.66
CA PRO A 41 10.60 -14.26 12.99
C PRO A 41 9.45 -14.83 13.81
N SER A 42 8.87 -15.92 13.32
CA SER A 42 7.83 -16.62 14.05
C SER A 42 8.49 -17.12 15.32
N GLY A 43 8.23 -16.46 16.43
CA GLY A 43 8.61 -17.00 17.73
C GLY A 43 7.92 -18.35 17.92
N GLU A 44 8.58 -19.24 18.64
CA GLU A 44 8.01 -20.53 19.02
C GLU A 44 7.45 -20.40 20.45
N PRO A 45 6.20 -20.81 20.71
CA PRO A 45 5.64 -20.71 22.05
C PRO A 45 6.32 -21.71 22.98
N ILE A 46 7.03 -21.21 24.00
CA ILE A 46 7.63 -22.03 25.05
C ILE A 46 6.53 -22.36 26.07
N LYS A 47 6.24 -23.65 26.26
CA LYS A 47 5.35 -24.12 27.35
C LYS A 47 6.13 -24.13 28.66
N ILE A 48 5.53 -23.59 29.71
CA ILE A 48 6.02 -23.68 31.09
C ILE A 48 5.26 -24.84 31.74
N GLU A 49 5.98 -25.83 32.29
CA GLU A 49 5.44 -26.88 33.16
C GLU A 49 5.56 -26.48 34.64
#